data_AF-A0A447JRF2-F1
#
_entry.id   AF-A0A447JRF2-F1
#
_cell.length_a   1.000
_cell.length_b   1.000
_cell.length_c   1.000
_cell.angle_alpha   90.00
_cell.angle_beta   90.00
_cell.angle_gamma   90.00
#
_symmetry.space_group_name_H-M   'P 1'
#
loop_
_entity.id
_entity.type
_entity.pdbx_description
1 polymer ?
#
loop_
_entity_poly.entity_id
_entity_poly.type
_entity_poly.pdbx_seq_one_letter_code
_entity_poly.pdbx_strand_id
1 'polypeptide(L)' 'MGILRISGLKARDVAQEVLGKLPKPRYADYLPFKDVDGSALDQGIALWFPGPNSFTR' A
#
# COMPACT_ATOMS: atom_id res chain seq x y z
N MET A 1 -13.97 -9.62 2.62
CA MET A 1 -12.64 -9.19 2.13
C MET A 1 -12.85 -8.18 1.00
N GLY A 2 -12.33 -6.96 1.15
CA GLY A 2 -12.38 -5.92 0.12
C GLY A 2 -10.97 -5.61 -0.42
N ILE A 3 -10.88 -5.10 -1.64
CA ILE A 3 -9.61 -4.68 -2.24
C ILE A 3 -9.71 -3.20 -2.57
N LEU A 4 -8.84 -2.39 -1.96
CA LEU A 4 -8.63 -1.00 -2.33
C LEU A 4 -7.39 -0.91 -3.23
N ARG A 5 -7.57 -0.41 -4.44
CA ARG A 5 -6.46 -0.16 -5.38
C ARG A 5 -6.21 1.33 -5.49
N ILE A 6 -4.96 1.74 -5.32
CA ILE A 6 -4.51 3.12 -5.45
C ILE A 6 -3.48 3.17 -6.58
N SER A 7 -3.65 4.10 -7.51
CA SER A 7 -2.75 4.29 -8.66
C SER A 7 -2.46 5.78 -8.91
N GLY A 8 -1.39 6.06 -9.64
CA GLY A 8 -0.94 7.43 -9.96
C GLY A 8 0.31 7.84 -9.20
N LEU A 9 0.76 9.07 -9.44
CA LEU A 9 2.05 9.59 -8.97
C LEU A 9 2.20 9.57 -7.43
N LYS A 10 1.09 9.71 -6.70
CA LYS A 10 1.06 9.75 -5.23
C LYS A 10 0.85 8.38 -4.57
N ALA A 11 0.74 7.30 -5.34
CA ALA A 11 0.49 5.98 -4.76
C ALA A 11 1.60 5.54 -3.79
N ARG A 12 2.85 5.95 -4.06
CA ARG A 12 3.98 5.74 -3.15
C ARG A 12 3.79 6.48 -1.83
N ASP A 13 3.35 7.73 -1.87
CA ASP A 13 3.17 8.57 -0.68
C ASP A 13 2.05 8.00 0.19
N VAL A 14 0.95 7.58 -0.44
CA VAL A 14 -0.14 6.90 0.28
C VAL A 14 0.33 5.60 0.93
N ALA A 15 1.18 4.81 0.26
CA ALA A 15 1.75 3.61 0.87
C ALA A 15 2.62 3.96 2.09
N GLN A 16 3.41 5.02 2.04
CA GLN A 16 4.22 5.45 3.18
C GLN A 16 3.35 5.88 4.37
N GLU A 17 2.29 6.67 4.13
CA GLU A 17 1.40 7.14 5.19
C GLU A 17 0.58 5.98 5.80
N VAL A 18 -0.09 5.19 4.95
CA VAL A 18 -1.02 4.15 5.41
C VAL A 18 -0.29 2.90 5.92
N LEU A 19 0.86 2.55 5.35
CA LEU A 19 1.59 1.33 5.72
C LEU A 19 2.79 1.59 6.63
N GLY A 20 3.22 2.85 6.75
CA GLY A 20 4.46 3.24 7.43
C GLY A 20 5.74 2.79 6.71
N LYS A 21 5.62 2.23 5.50
CA LYS A 21 6.73 1.78 4.65
C LYS A 21 6.28 1.61 3.21
N LEU A 22 7.23 1.49 2.29
CA LEU A 22 6.95 1.02 0.93
C LEU A 22 7.21 -0.49 0.86
N PRO A 23 6.20 -1.33 0.57
CA PRO A 23 6.41 -2.76 0.39
C PRO A 23 7.39 -3.07 -0.74
N LYS A 24 8.02 -4.25 -0.67
CA LYS A 24 8.89 -4.72 -1.75
C LYS A 24 8.05 -4.93 -3.02
N PRO A 25 8.50 -4.46 -4.20
CA PRO A 25 7.76 -4.62 -5.44
C PRO A 25 7.36 -6.08 -5.70
N ARG A 26 6.06 -6.33 -5.88
CA ARG A 26 5.47 -7.65 -6.17
C ARG A 26 5.63 -8.71 -5.08
N TYR A 27 5.81 -8.28 -3.83
CA TYR A 27 5.72 -9.18 -2.67
C TYR A 27 4.54 -8.77 -1.80
N ALA A 28 3.91 -9.78 -1.20
CA ALA A 28 2.86 -9.59 -0.22
C ALA A 28 3.48 -9.32 1.14
N ASP A 29 3.20 -8.14 1.69
CA ASP A 29 3.48 -7.85 3.08
C ASP A 29 2.19 -7.95 3.88
N TYR A 30 2.21 -8.71 4.98
CA TYR A 30 1.14 -8.71 5.98
C TYR A 30 1.53 -7.74 7.11
N LEU A 31 0.76 -6.66 7.25
CA LEU A 31 1.09 -5.57 8.18
C LEU A 31 -0.15 -4.74 8.56
N PRO A 32 -0.10 -3.96 9.67
CA PRO A 32 -1.18 -3.07 10.00
C PRO A 32 -1.26 -1.90 9.02
N PHE A 33 -2.48 -1.48 8.71
CA PHE A 33 -2.77 -0.20 8.09
C PHE A 33 -2.98 0.83 9.19
N LYS A 34 -2.38 2.00 9.05
CA LYS A 34 -2.36 3.05 10.06
C LYS A 34 -3.42 4.10 9.78
N ASP A 35 -4.06 4.56 10.84
CA ASP A 35 -4.87 5.77 10.82
C ASP A 35 -3.97 7.02 10.94
N VAL A 36 -4.57 8.20 10.82
CA VAL A 36 -3.91 9.52 10.82
C VAL A 36 -3.11 9.77 12.11
N ASP A 37 -3.55 9.21 13.24
CA ASP A 37 -2.86 9.30 14.53
C ASP A 37 -1.75 8.24 14.71
N GLY A 38 -1.53 7.39 13.71
CA GLY A 38 -0.56 6.31 13.71
C GLY A 38 -1.03 5.02 14.40
N SER A 39 -2.27 4.99 14.93
CA SER A 39 -2.88 3.79 15.47
C SER A 39 -3.20 2.78 14.36
N ALA A 40 -3.31 1.50 14.70
CA ALA A 40 -3.69 0.48 13.73
C ALA A 40 -5.19 0.58 13.42
N LEU A 41 -5.52 0.93 12.18
CA LEU A 41 -6.88 0.95 11.65
C LEU A 41 -7.38 -0.48 11.37
N ASP A 42 -6.55 -1.30 10.74
CA ASP A 42 -6.85 -2.69 10.40
C ASP A 42 -5.55 -3.50 10.16
N GLN A 43 -5.67 -4.81 9.94
CA GLN A 43 -4.61 -5.72 9.51
C GLN A 43 -4.91 -6.29 8.14
N GLY A 44 -3.93 -6.25 7.24
CA GLY A 44 -4.15 -6.68 5.87
C GLY A 44 -2.89 -7.03 5.09
N ILE A 45 -3.12 -7.40 3.83
CA ILE A 45 -2.06 -7.69 2.88
C ILE A 45 -1.91 -6.50 1.94
N ALA A 46 -0.69 -5.98 1.82
CA ALA A 46 -0.35 -4.95 0.85
C ALA A 46 0.50 -5.53 -0.29
N LEU A 47 0.20 -5.11 -1.52
CA LEU A 47 0.98 -5.42 -2.72
C LEU A 47 1.40 -4.11 -3.39
N TRP A 48 2.70 -3.95 -3.66
CA TRP A 48 3.23 -2.79 -4.38
C TRP A 48 3.63 -3.15 -5.81
N PHE A 49 3.07 -2.44 -6.79
CA PHE A 49 3.36 -2.63 -8.22
C PHE A 49 3.87 -1.32 -8.83
N PRO A 50 5.19 -1.05 -8.80
CA PRO A 50 5.74 0.11 -9.50
C PRO A 50 5.63 -0.08 -11.03
N GLY A 51 5.42 1.01 -11.77
CA GLY A 51 5.49 1.00 -13.23
C GLY A 51 6.90 0.67 -13.75
N PRO A 52 7.08 0.28 -15.03
CA PRO A 52 6.08 0.13 -16.09
C PRO A 52 5.52 -1.30 -16.18
N ASN A 53 5.28 -1.95 -15.04
CA ASN A 53 4.69 -3.28 -15.00
C ASN A 53 3.64 -3.35 -13.90
N SER A 54 2.71 -2.41 -13.98
CA SER A 54 1.51 -2.27 -13.17
C SER A 54 0.30 -2.34 -14.11
N PHE A 55 -0.89 -2.65 -13.59
CA PHE A 55 -2.11 -2.68 -14.40
C PHE A 55 -2.35 -1.37 -15.18
N THR A 56 -1.88 -0.24 -14.63
CA THR A 56 -2.06 1.07 -15.23
C THR A 56 -0.93 1.52 -16.14
N ARG A 57 0.28 0.94 -16.03
CA ARG A 57 1.45 1.13 -16.91
C ARG A 57 2.55 0.12 -16.63
#